data_AF-A0A348XDT2-F1
#
_entry.id   AF-A0A348XDT2-F1
#
_cell.length_a   1.000
_cell.length_b   1.000
_cell.length_c   1.000
_cell.angle_alpha   90.00
_cell.angle_beta   90.00
_cell.angle_gamma   90.00
#
_symmetry.space_group_name_H-M   'P 1'
#
loop_
_entity.id
_entity.type
_entity.pdbx_description
1 polymer ?
#
loop_
_entity_poly.entity_id
_entity_poly.type
_entity_poly.pdbx_seq_one_letter_code
_entity_poly.pdbx_strand_id
1 'polypeptide(L)' 'MGDWKLIYELDREQSDKKARRRIYRPALYDLKNDPLEKQDVINQHPEKASTMQALIQQAQKPLP' A
#
# COMPACT_ATOMS: atom_id res chain seq x y z
N MET A 1 3.17 13.08 -12.47
CA MET A 1 3.99 12.30 -11.52
C MET A 1 3.10 12.01 -10.31
N GLY A 2 2.90 10.73 -9.98
CA GLY A 2 2.55 10.31 -8.62
C GLY A 2 1.11 10.47 -8.13
N ASP A 3 0.08 10.30 -8.96
CA ASP A 3 -1.32 10.35 -8.49
C ASP A 3 -1.70 9.14 -7.61
N TRP A 4 -0.87 8.09 -7.58
CA TRP A 4 -1.15 6.85 -6.87
C TRP A 4 -0.12 6.58 -5.80
N LYS A 5 -0.58 6.10 -4.65
CA LYS A 5 0.25 5.72 -3.51
C LYS A 5 -0.09 4.31 -3.05
N LEU A 6 0.88 3.40 -3.10
CA LEU A 6 0.81 2.07 -2.53
C LEU A 6 1.66 2.03 -1.26
N ILE A 7 1.05 1.70 -0.13
CA ILE A 7 1.74 1.53 1.16
C ILE A 7 1.36 0.23 1.85
N TYR A 8 2.17 -0.16 2.83
CA TYR A 8 1.82 -1.19 3.78
C TYR A 8 1.43 -0.54 5.10
N GLU A 9 0.13 -0.50 5.38
CA GLU A 9 -0.40 0.08 6.61
C GLU A 9 -0.73 -1.00 7.66
N LEU A 10 -0.87 -0.58 8.92
CA LEU A 10 -1.19 -1.49 10.01
C LEU A 10 -2.61 -2.04 9.82
N ASP A 11 -2.71 -3.36 9.65
CA ASP A 11 -3.99 -4.06 9.66
C ASP A 11 -4.50 -4.09 11.11
N ARG A 12 -5.45 -3.22 11.44
CA ARG A 12 -5.99 -3.09 12.79
C ARG A 12 -6.85 -4.27 13.23
N GLU A 13 -7.39 -5.04 12.27
CA GLU A 13 -8.23 -6.19 12.55
C GLU A 13 -7.38 -7.43 12.84
N GLN A 14 -6.31 -7.62 12.05
CA GLN A 14 -5.42 -8.77 12.21
C GLN A 14 -4.28 -8.53 13.21
N SER A 15 -3.96 -7.28 13.53
CA SER A 15 -2.93 -6.96 14.53
C SER A 15 -3.43 -7.17 15.96
N ASP A 16 -2.58 -7.73 16.80
CA ASP A 16 -2.85 -7.90 18.24
C ASP A 16 -1.91 -7.01 19.07
N LYS A 17 -2.49 -6.00 19.72
CA LYS A 17 -1.76 -5.08 20.59
C LYS A 17 -1.22 -5.77 21.86
N LYS A 18 -1.96 -6.73 22.43
CA LYS A 18 -1.58 -7.43 23.66
C LYS A 18 -0.43 -8.39 23.40
N ALA A 19 -0.50 -9.15 22.30
CA ALA A 19 0.57 -10.04 21.86
C ALA A 19 1.75 -9.31 21.19
N ARG A 20 1.70 -7.97 21.06
CA ARG A 20 2.68 -7.14 20.34
C ARG A 20 2.91 -7.60 18.89
N ARG A 21 1.90 -8.21 18.27
CA ARG A 21 1.96 -8.71 16.90
C ARG A 21 1.36 -7.67 15.96
N ARG A 22 2.22 -7.04 15.15
CA ARG A 22 1.81 -6.09 14.10
C ARG A 22 1.78 -6.79 12.75
N ILE A 23 0.62 -6.78 12.11
CA ILE A 23 0.42 -7.27 10.75
C ILE A 23 0.19 -6.06 9.87
N TYR A 24 0.85 -6.04 8.71
CA TYR A 24 0.71 -4.96 7.74
C TYR A 24 0.04 -5.51 6.49
N ARG A 25 -0.88 -4.73 5.92
CA ARG A 25 -1.59 -5.06 4.69
C ARG A 25 -1.31 -3.99 3.63
N PRO A 26 -1.27 -4.35 2.34
CA PRO A 26 -1.17 -3.36 1.28
C PRO A 26 -2.46 -2.53 1.21
N ALA A 27 -2.30 -1.23 0.95
CA ALA A 27 -3.39 -0.27 0.72
C ALA A 27 -3.01 0.68 -0.42
N LEU A 28 -3.98 1.01 -1.27
CA LEU A 28 -3.78 1.85 -2.45
C LEU A 28 -4.68 3.09 -2.36
N TYR A 29 -4.09 4.26 -2.57
CA TYR A 29 -4.78 5.55 -2.56
C TYR A 29 -4.59 6.29 -3.88
N ASP A 30 -5.66 6.92 -4.36
CA ASP A 30 -5.66 7.85 -5.48
C ASP A 30 -5.51 9.27 -4.93
N LEU A 31 -4.28 9.76 -4.81
CA LEU A 31 -3.97 11.08 -4.25
C LEU A 31 -4.56 12.24 -5.05
N LYS A 32 -4.91 12.02 -6.33
CA LYS A 32 -5.54 13.04 -7.15
C LYS A 32 -6.97 13.34 -6.70
N ASN A 33 -7.72 12.29 -6.35
CA ASN A 33 -9.12 12.39 -5.93
C ASN A 33 -9.30 12.31 -4.40
N ASP A 34 -8.32 11.73 -3.71
CA ASP A 34 -8.27 11.54 -2.26
C ASP A 34 -6.88 11.91 -1.68
N PRO A 35 -6.54 13.21 -1.65
CA PRO A 35 -5.24 13.68 -1.18
C PRO A 35 -5.01 13.46 0.33
N LEU A 36 -6.07 13.11 1.07
CA LEU A 36 -6.02 12.84 2.51
C LEU A 36 -6.02 11.35 2.85
N GLU A 37 -5.93 10.46 1.84
CA GLU A 37 -5.79 9.01 2.01
C GLU A 37 -6.90 8.41 2.91
N LYS A 38 -8.14 8.88 2.72
CA LYS A 38 -9.30 8.45 3.48
C LYS A 38 -9.88 7.13 2.97
N GLN A 39 -9.70 6.82 1.70
CA GLN A 39 -10.31 5.66 1.05
C GLN A 39 -9.26 4.75 0.42
N ASP A 40 -9.11 3.56 0.99
CA ASP A 40 -8.36 2.48 0.36
C ASP A 40 -9.16 1.91 -0.82
N VAL A 41 -8.58 2.02 -2.02
CA VAL A 41 -9.18 1.60 -3.29
C VAL A 41 -8.45 0.40 -3.91
N ILE A 42 -7.63 -0.33 -3.15
CA ILE A 42 -6.82 -1.44 -3.67
C ILE A 42 -7.63 -2.53 -4.38
N ASN A 43 -8.82 -2.86 -3.86
CA ASN A 43 -9.72 -3.85 -4.45
C ASN A 43 -10.47 -3.33 -5.68
N GLN A 44 -10.50 -2.00 -5.90
CA GLN A 44 -11.13 -1.36 -7.05
C GLN A 44 -10.16 -1.24 -8.23
N HIS A 45 -8.85 -1.16 -7.94
CA HIS A 45 -7.79 -0.99 -8.94
C HIS A 45 -6.64 -2.01 -8.76
N PRO A 46 -6.92 -3.32 -8.88
CA PRO A 46 -5.90 -4.37 -8.69
C PRO A 46 -4.74 -4.26 -9.70
N GLU A 47 -4.99 -3.78 -10.91
CA GLU A 47 -3.97 -3.55 -11.94
C GLU A 47 -2.98 -2.46 -11.56
N LYS A 48 -3.44 -1.41 -10.87
CA LYS A 48 -2.58 -0.33 -10.36
C LYS A 48 -1.74 -0.83 -9.21
N ALA A 49 -2.34 -1.57 -8.27
CA ALA A 49 -1.62 -2.18 -7.16
C ALA A 49 -0.48 -3.09 -7.66
N SER A 50 -0.77 -3.97 -8.63
CA SER A 50 0.25 -4.86 -9.22
C SER A 50 1.37 -4.08 -9.90
N THR A 51 1.05 -3.02 -10.64
CA THR A 51 2.06 -2.19 -11.32
C THR A 51 2.99 -1.51 -10.33
N MET A 52 2.42 -0.90 -9.28
CA MET A 52 3.20 -0.23 -8.24
C MET A 52 4.05 -1.20 -7.44
N GLN A 53 3.52 -2.39 -7.13
CA GLN A 53 4.28 -3.43 -6.44
C GLN A 53 5.48 -3.90 -7.27
N ALA A 54 5.33 -4.04 -8.59
CA ALA A 54 6.45 -4.37 -9.47
C ALA A 54 7.52 -3.26 -9.48
N LEU A 55 7.12 -1.98 -9.48
CA LEU A 55 8.06 -0.85 -9.38
C LEU A 55 8.81 -0.85 -8.04
N ILE A 56 8.13 -1.11 -6.93
CA ILE A 56 8.76 -1.24 -5.60
C ILE A 56 9.78 -2.38 -5.61
N GLN A 57 9.41 -3.55 -6.15
CA GLN A 57 10.32 -4.71 -6.24
C GLN A 57 11.54 -4.41 -7.12
N GLN A 58 11.37 -3.68 -8.22
CA GLN A 58 12.48 -3.25 -9.06
C GLN A 58 13.42 -2.29 -8.32
N ALA A 59 12.86 -1.33 -7.59
CA ALA A 59 13.65 -0.37 -6.80
C ALA A 59 14.38 -1.01 -5.61
N GLN A 60 13.86 -2.12 -5.07
CA GLN A 60 14.50 -2.89 -4.00
C GLN A 60 15.64 -3.79 -4.47
N LYS A 61 15.77 -4.04 -5.78
CA LYS A 61 16.90 -4.81 -6.29
C LYS A 61 18.19 -3.99 -6.06
N PRO A 62 19.23 -4.58 -5.47
CA PRO A 62 20.51 -3.90 -5.33
C PRO A 62 21.01 -3.50 -6.73
N LEU A 63 21.54 -2.28 -6.84
CA LEU A 63 22.25 -1.86 -8.04
C LEU A 63 23.45 -2.81 -8.25
N PRO A 64 23.74 -3.21 -9.50
CA PRO A 64 24.84 -4.12 -9.81
C PRO A 64 26.20 -3.57 -9.37
#